data_AF-A0A0B4C566-F1
#
_entry.id   AF-A0A0B4C566-F1
#
_cell.length_a   1.000
_cell.length_b   1.000
_cell.length_c   1.000
_cell.angle_alpha   90.00
_cell.angle_beta   90.00
_cell.angle_gamma   90.00
#
_symmetry.space_group_name_H-M   'P 1'
#
loop_
_entity.id
_entity.type
_entity.pdbx_description
1 polymer ?
#
loop_
_entity_poly.entity_id
_entity_poly.type
_entity_poly.pdbx_seq_one_letter_code
_entity_poly.pdbx_strand_id
1 'polypeptide(L)'
;RQVLGVLFDNAVEAGASRITVTTTRTDEDFGIAVRDDGPGFPPAILQAWGKPYNSTKPRPGAGLGLFLLMNVIRSLGGRVEASNPPAGGAEVRLTLPLSALAPTDETLHDR
;
A
#
# COMPACT_ATOMS: atom_id res chain seq x y z
N ARG A 1 11.22 3.99 -1.05
CA ARG A 1 10.61 5.33 -1.30
C ARG A 1 9.38 5.27 -2.22
N GLN A 2 9.36 4.46 -3.29
CA GLN A 2 8.29 4.48 -4.30
C GLN A 2 6.90 3.99 -3.81
N VAL A 3 6.83 3.09 -2.84
CA VAL A 3 5.56 2.46 -2.38
C VAL A 3 4.57 3.47 -1.77
N LEU A 4 5.03 4.28 -0.80
CA LEU A 4 4.13 5.24 -0.13
C LEU A 4 3.70 6.39 -1.05
N GLY A 5 4.54 6.77 -2.03
CA GLY A 5 4.22 7.80 -3.00
C GLY A 5 2.94 7.49 -3.79
N VAL A 6 2.79 6.25 -4.25
CA VAL A 6 1.58 5.80 -4.97
C VAL A 6 0.32 5.98 -4.11
N LEU A 7 0.40 5.71 -2.81
CA LEU A 7 -0.74 5.84 -1.90
C LEU A 7 -1.07 7.30 -1.61
N PHE A 8 -0.04 8.15 -1.46
CA PHE A 8 -0.23 9.58 -1.25
C PHE A 8 -0.81 10.27 -2.48
N ASP A 9 -0.31 9.94 -3.67
CA ASP A 9 -0.84 10.48 -4.93
C ASP A 9 -2.31 10.10 -5.11
N ASN A 10 -2.68 8.85 -4.78
CA ASN A 10 -4.09 8.41 -4.83
C ASN A 10 -4.98 9.18 -3.86
N ALA A 11 -4.51 9.42 -2.63
CA ALA A 11 -5.28 10.17 -1.63
C ALA A 11 -5.47 11.63 -2.06
N VAL A 12 -4.41 12.30 -2.51
CA VAL A 12 -4.47 13.69 -2.99
C VAL A 12 -5.39 13.82 -4.20
N GLU A 13 -5.29 12.92 -5.17
CA GLU A 13 -6.16 12.92 -6.35
C GLU A 13 -7.64 12.63 -6.00
N ALA A 14 -7.91 11.89 -4.93
CA ALA A 14 -9.26 11.65 -4.42
C ALA A 14 -9.85 12.86 -3.65
N GLY A 15 -9.06 13.91 -3.43
CA GLY A 15 -9.47 15.11 -2.72
C GLY A 15 -9.26 15.04 -1.20
N ALA A 16 -8.42 14.12 -0.71
CA ALA A 16 -8.06 14.09 0.70
C ALA A 16 -7.30 15.36 1.10
N SER A 17 -7.61 15.87 2.29
CA SER A 17 -6.92 16.99 2.92
C SER A 17 -5.90 16.53 3.96
N ARG A 18 -6.04 15.29 4.44
CA ARG A 18 -5.24 14.70 5.50
C ARG A 18 -4.92 13.25 5.18
N ILE A 19 -3.66 12.90 5.37
CA ILE A 19 -3.17 11.53 5.28
C ILE A 19 -2.53 11.18 6.62
N THR A 20 -2.98 10.09 7.23
CA THR A 20 -2.43 9.51 8.45
C THR A 20 -1.65 8.26 8.08
N VAL A 21 -0.41 8.17 8.56
CA VAL A 21 0.41 6.95 8.43
C VAL A 21 0.62 6.38 9.82
N THR A 22 0.20 5.12 10.00
CA THR A 22 0.39 4.38 11.25
C THR A 22 1.28 3.19 10.97
N THR A 23 2.31 2.99 11.80
CA THR A 23 3.15 1.80 11.72
C THR A 23 2.91 0.90 12.93
N THR A 24 2.87 -0.40 12.70
CA THR A 24 2.81 -1.41 13.75
C THR A 24 3.95 -2.40 13.57
N ARG A 25 4.37 -3.03 14.67
CA ARG A 25 5.39 -4.08 14.64
C ARG A 25 4.99 -5.18 15.60
N THR A 26 5.04 -6.43 15.14
CA THR A 26 5.00 -7.62 15.98
C THR A 26 6.38 -8.28 15.98
N ASP A 27 6.53 -9.45 16.59
CA ASP A 27 7.80 -10.18 16.55
C ASP A 27 8.13 -10.72 15.14
N GLU A 28 7.13 -10.90 14.28
CA GLU A 28 7.28 -11.51 12.96
C GLU A 28 7.04 -10.53 11.80
N ASP A 29 6.16 -9.54 11.99
CA ASP A 29 5.64 -8.70 10.92
C ASP A 29 5.81 -7.20 11.23
N PHE A 30 6.03 -6.42 10.17
CA PHE A 30 5.94 -4.96 10.17
C PHE A 30 4.73 -4.52 9.36
N GLY A 31 3.91 -3.66 9.95
CA GLY A 31 2.70 -3.11 9.36
C GLY A 31 2.81 -1.62 9.07
N ILE A 32 2.26 -1.19 7.94
CA ILE A 32 2.02 0.21 7.61
C ILE A 32 0.56 0.36 7.18
N ALA A 33 -0.20 1.22 7.85
CA ALA A 33 -1.52 1.65 7.41
C ALA A 33 -1.45 3.10 6.93
N VAL A 34 -1.89 3.35 5.70
CA VAL A 34 -2.07 4.69 5.14
C VAL A 34 -3.56 4.95 5.05
N ARG A 35 -4.03 5.94 5.80
CA ARG A 35 -5.44 6.34 5.84
C ARG A 35 -5.60 7.78 5.40
N ASP A 36 -6.57 8.04 4.54
CA ASP A 36 -6.95 9.39 4.13
C ASP A 36 -8.34 9.79 4.68
N ASP A 37 -8.69 11.06 4.53
CA ASP A 37 -10.01 11.62 4.86
C ASP A 37 -10.86 11.91 3.60
N GLY A 38 -10.54 11.27 2.48
CA GLY A 38 -11.27 11.39 1.22
C GLY A 38 -12.57 10.59 1.21
N PRO A 39 -13.20 10.43 0.03
CA PRO A 39 -14.46 9.69 -0.13
C PRO A 39 -14.31 8.17 0.04
N GLY A 40 -13.08 7.65 0.14
CA GLY A 40 -12.80 6.22 0.16
C GLY A 40 -12.77 5.58 -1.23
N PHE A 41 -12.54 4.27 -1.27
CA PHE A 41 -12.55 3.47 -2.48
C PHE A 41 -13.98 3.23 -2.99
N PRO A 42 -14.25 3.39 -4.29
CA PRO A 42 -15.49 2.90 -4.88
C PRO A 42 -15.63 1.37 -4.67
N PRO A 43 -16.83 0.83 -4.41
CA PRO A 43 -17.02 -0.60 -4.17
C PRO A 43 -16.44 -1.51 -5.27
N ALA A 44 -16.55 -1.10 -6.53
CA ALA A 44 -15.98 -1.83 -7.67
C ALA A 44 -14.45 -1.94 -7.59
N ILE A 45 -13.76 -0.91 -7.07
CA ILE A 45 -12.31 -0.94 -6.88
C ILE A 45 -11.93 -1.97 -5.80
N LEU A 46 -12.68 -2.02 -4.69
CA LEU A 46 -12.46 -3.00 -3.63
C LEU A 46 -12.74 -4.44 -4.12
N GLN A 47 -13.80 -4.66 -4.90
CA GLN A 47 -14.12 -5.98 -5.46
C GLN A 47 -13.06 -6.49 -6.46
N ALA A 48 -12.41 -5.57 -7.17
CA ALA A 48 -11.34 -5.88 -8.11
C ALA A 48 -9.94 -5.59 -7.53
N TRP A 49 -9.82 -5.48 -6.19
CA TRP A 49 -8.55 -5.26 -5.52
C TRP A 49 -7.52 -6.31 -5.93
N GLY A 50 -6.29 -5.90 -6.22
CA GLY A 50 -5.25 -6.82 -6.71
C GLY A 50 -5.22 -7.05 -8.22
N LYS A 51 -6.21 -6.57 -8.99
CA LYS A 51 -6.24 -6.76 -10.46
C LYS A 51 -5.55 -5.60 -11.21
N PRO A 52 -4.86 -5.86 -12.33
CA PRO A 52 -4.26 -4.81 -13.15
C PRO A 52 -5.33 -3.92 -13.78
N TYR A 53 -4.97 -2.66 -14.06
CA TYR A 53 -5.83 -1.63 -14.69
C TYR A 53 -7.13 -1.31 -13.94
N ASN A 54 -7.23 -1.69 -12.67
CA ASN A 54 -8.40 -1.41 -11.86
C ASN A 54 -8.33 0.02 -11.29
N SER A 55 -8.75 0.99 -12.11
CA SER A 55 -8.82 2.40 -11.73
C SER A 55 -10.00 3.08 -12.41
N THR A 56 -10.62 4.04 -11.71
CA THR A 56 -11.67 4.89 -12.25
C THR A 56 -11.13 6.07 -13.07
N LYS A 57 -9.82 6.15 -13.30
CA LYS A 57 -9.16 7.32 -13.92
C LYS A 57 -9.03 7.16 -15.44
N PRO A 58 -9.36 8.19 -16.26
CA PRO A 58 -9.33 8.11 -17.72
C PRO A 58 -7.95 8.46 -18.31
N ARG A 59 -6.86 7.84 -17.80
CA ARG A 59 -5.49 8.07 -18.31
C ARG A 59 -4.79 6.74 -18.63
N PRO A 60 -3.96 6.67 -19.69
CA PRO A 60 -3.13 5.50 -19.96
C PRO A 60 -2.26 5.15 -18.76
N GLY A 61 -2.29 3.89 -18.32
CA GLY A 61 -1.53 3.41 -17.15
C GLY A 61 -2.18 3.69 -15.78
N ALA A 62 -3.39 4.26 -15.73
CA ALA A 62 -4.17 4.35 -14.51
C ALA A 62 -4.40 2.97 -13.89
N GLY A 63 -4.15 2.85 -12.57
CA GLY A 63 -4.29 1.58 -11.85
C GLY A 63 -3.08 0.64 -11.91
N LEU A 64 -2.05 0.96 -12.71
CA LEU A 64 -0.80 0.19 -12.71
C LEU A 64 0.02 0.40 -11.43
N GLY A 65 0.08 1.62 -10.90
CA GLY A 65 0.92 1.94 -9.73
C GLY A 65 0.56 1.09 -8.50
N LEU A 66 -0.73 0.99 -8.19
CA LEU A 66 -1.21 0.18 -7.08
C LEU A 66 -1.02 -1.32 -7.35
N PHE A 67 -1.24 -1.77 -8.59
CA PHE A 67 -0.99 -3.16 -8.98
C PHE A 67 0.48 -3.56 -8.82
N LEU A 68 1.41 -2.73 -9.30
CA LEU A 68 2.85 -2.95 -9.16
C LEU A 68 3.27 -2.97 -7.69
N LEU A 69 2.75 -2.03 -6.89
CA LEU A 69 2.95 -2.00 -5.44
C LEU A 69 2.52 -3.31 -4.79
N MET A 70 1.32 -3.80 -5.10
CA MET A 70 0.81 -5.06 -4.55
C MET A 70 1.71 -6.24 -4.94
N ASN A 71 2.21 -6.28 -6.18
CA ASN A 71 3.11 -7.35 -6.61
C ASN A 71 4.46 -7.29 -5.90
N VAL A 72 5.04 -6.10 -5.70
CA VAL A 72 6.28 -5.94 -4.93
C VAL A 72 6.10 -6.45 -3.51
N ILE A 73 5.05 -6.00 -2.81
CA ILE A 73 4.80 -6.44 -1.42
C ILE A 73 4.57 -7.95 -1.36
N ARG A 74 3.79 -8.53 -2.29
CA ARG A 74 3.59 -9.99 -2.38
C ARG A 74 4.90 -10.74 -2.64
N SER A 75 5.78 -10.21 -3.49
CA SER A 75 7.08 -10.83 -3.79
C SER A 75 8.02 -10.87 -2.58
N LEU A 76 7.82 -9.94 -1.63
CA LEU A 76 8.52 -9.90 -0.35
C LEU A 76 7.85 -10.78 0.74
N GLY A 77 6.87 -11.62 0.36
CA GLY A 77 6.10 -12.44 1.30
C GLY A 77 5.04 -11.65 2.09
N GLY A 78 4.82 -10.39 1.73
CA GLY A 78 3.87 -9.51 2.40
C GLY A 78 2.44 -9.59 1.88
N ARG A 79 1.58 -8.79 2.50
CA ARG A 79 0.15 -8.67 2.20
C ARG A 79 -0.24 -7.21 2.04
N VAL A 80 -1.21 -6.95 1.17
CA VAL A 80 -1.77 -5.62 0.94
C VAL A 80 -3.30 -5.71 0.95
N GLU A 81 -3.91 -4.95 1.84
CA GLU A 81 -5.36 -4.88 2.02
C GLU A 81 -5.85 -3.44 1.81
N ALA A 82 -7.10 -3.29 1.38
CA ALA A 82 -7.77 -2.00 1.38
C ALA A 82 -9.19 -2.10 1.89
N SER A 83 -9.62 -1.02 2.53
CA SER A 83 -10.94 -0.88 3.12
C SER A 83 -11.37 0.58 3.17
N ASN A 84 -12.66 0.80 3.40
CA ASN A 84 -13.18 2.10 3.81
C ASN A 84 -13.62 1.99 5.28
N PRO A 85 -12.90 2.60 6.23
CA PRO A 85 -13.27 2.56 7.64
C PRO A 85 -14.67 3.17 7.88
N PRO A 86 -15.42 2.73 8.91
CA PRO A 86 -16.74 3.29 9.23
C PRO A 86 -16.72 4.80 9.48
N ALA A 87 -15.60 5.33 9.96
CA ALA A 87 -15.38 6.76 10.18
C ALA A 87 -15.06 7.54 8.89
N GLY A 88 -15.16 6.92 7.70
CA GLY A 88 -14.86 7.52 6.41
C GLY A 88 -13.39 7.43 6.00
N GLY A 89 -13.11 7.82 4.75
CA GLY A 89 -11.79 7.74 4.14
C GLY A 89 -11.50 6.42 3.45
N ALA A 90 -10.34 6.37 2.79
CA ALA A 90 -9.72 5.14 2.30
C ALA A 90 -8.62 4.71 3.27
N GLU A 91 -8.45 3.40 3.47
CA GLU A 91 -7.32 2.83 4.19
C GLU A 91 -6.66 1.75 3.34
N VAL A 92 -5.33 1.81 3.23
CA VAL A 92 -4.50 0.74 2.66
C VAL A 92 -3.53 0.25 3.72
N ARG A 93 -3.56 -1.06 3.99
CA ARG A 93 -2.67 -1.72 4.95
C ARG A 93 -1.67 -2.59 4.22
N LEU A 94 -0.40 -2.39 4.51
CA LEU A 94 0.74 -3.18 4.07
C LEU A 94 1.26 -3.96 5.26
N THR A 95 1.49 -5.25 5.10
CA THR A 95 2.17 -6.10 6.09
C THR A 95 3.33 -6.80 5.41
N LEU A 96 4.51 -6.76 6.01
CA LEU A 96 5.72 -7.41 5.52
C LEU A 96 6.33 -8.25 6.64
N PRO A 97 6.85 -9.46 6.35
CA PRO A 97 7.68 -10.18 7.30
C PRO A 97 8.91 -9.34 7.66
N LEU A 98 9.30 -9.30 8.93
CA LEU A 98 10.51 -8.61 9.37
C LEU A 98 11.78 -9.19 8.74
N SER A 99 11.78 -10.47 8.38
CA SER A 99 12.87 -11.10 7.62
C SER A 99 13.09 -10.48 6.24
N ALA A 100 12.05 -9.89 5.63
CA ALA A 100 12.16 -9.17 4.36
C ALA A 100 12.69 -7.73 4.54
N LEU A 101 12.75 -7.23 5.78
CA LEU A 101 13.26 -5.91 6.14
C LEU A 101 14.64 -5.95 6.80
N ALA A 102 15.10 -7.14 7.20
CA ALA A 102 16.45 -7.34 7.70
C ALA A 102 17.43 -6.93 6.59
N PRO A 103 18.46 -6.12 6.91
CA PRO A 103 19.57 -5.93 5.98
C PRO A 103 20.07 -7.32 5.57
N THR A 104 20.19 -7.55 4.26
CA THR A 104 20.99 -8.69 3.80
C THR A 104 22.37 -8.47 4.38
N ASP A 105 22.78 -9.35 5.29
CA ASP A 105 24.10 -9.31 5.92
C ASP A 105 25.14 -9.69 4.86
N GLU A 106 25.32 -8.83 3.85
CA GLU A 106 26.44 -8.88 2.93
C GLU A 106 27.58 -8.07 3.56
N THR A 107 28.67 -8.78 3.86
CA THR A 107 30.00 -8.33 4.33
C THR A 107 30.29 -8.33 5.83
N LEU A 108 30.12 -9.48 6.49
CA LEU A 108 31.05 -9.94 7.53
C LEU A 108 31.44 -11.41 7.30
N HIS A 109 32.07 -11.71 6.16
CA HIS A 109 33.01 -12.83 6.06
C HIS A 109 34.02 -12.61 4.92
N ASP A 110 35.30 -12.75 5.28
CA ASP A 110 36.46 -13.03 4.44
C ASP A 110 37.09 -11.87 3.64
N ARG A 111 37.98 -11.08 4.25
CA ARG A 111 39.42 -11.35 4.45
C ARG A 111 40.18 -10.10 4.90
#